data_AF-A0A972KT13-F1
#
_entry.id   AF-A0A972KT13-F1
#
_cell.length_a   1.000
_cell.length_b   1.000
_cell.length_c   1.000
_cell.angle_alpha   90.00
_cell.angle_beta   90.00
_cell.angle_gamma   90.00
#
_symmetry.space_group_name_H-M   'P 1'
#
loop_
_entity.id
_entity.type
_entity.pdbx_description
1 polymer ?
#
loop_
_entity_poly.entity_id
_entity_poly.type
_entity_poly.pdbx_seq_one_letter_code
_entity_poly.pdbx_strand_id
1 'polypeptide(L)'
;MRISLPYGESSQTATIDHAGECRHLYVRSLPRPRPPGALLNAALEHPVSSPTLPEFLNGSHRVTVLVPDKTRYCMLDRILPLVLHRIHECGIARRDVTILIANGTHMPQSGEQRRAMLGGEICDAYTVVEHRARAEEDCVYAGTTRYGTDVKLNRVVVEADRVVVVGTVVHHYFAGFGGGPKMFLPGVSAYSTALENHRRTLLPGGAFHPGCRDGTLDGNPVAE
;
A
#
# COMPACT_ATOMS: atom_id res chain seq x y z
N MET A 1 -29.95 22.11 8.45
CA MET A 1 -29.55 20.96 7.59
C MET A 1 -29.39 19.71 8.45
N ARG A 2 -29.93 18.55 8.05
CA ARG A 2 -29.65 17.27 8.73
C ARG A 2 -28.44 16.59 8.08
N ILE A 3 -27.48 16.14 8.89
CA ILE A 3 -26.31 15.38 8.44
C ILE A 3 -26.29 14.01 9.13
N SER A 4 -25.69 13.03 8.46
CA SER A 4 -25.39 11.70 9.00
C SER A 4 -23.91 11.43 8.82
N LEU A 5 -23.22 11.03 9.89
CA LEU A 5 -21.79 10.77 9.91
C LEU A 5 -21.52 9.34 10.40
N PRO A 6 -20.64 8.57 9.72
CA PRO A 6 -20.20 7.27 10.23
C PRO A 6 -19.60 7.38 11.64
N TYR A 7 -19.97 6.48 12.54
CA TYR A 7 -19.43 6.39 13.90
C TYR A 7 -19.44 4.95 14.40
N GLY A 8 -18.24 4.36 14.54
CA GLY A 8 -18.10 2.93 14.83
C GLY A 8 -18.73 2.08 13.73
N GLU A 9 -19.62 1.17 14.11
CA GLU A 9 -20.39 0.30 13.20
C GLU A 9 -21.73 0.91 12.75
N SER A 10 -21.99 2.18 13.08
CA SER A 10 -23.27 2.84 12.86
C SER A 10 -23.10 4.25 12.28
N SER A 11 -24.16 5.06 12.35
CA SER A 11 -24.11 6.47 12.00
C SER A 11 -24.76 7.33 13.06
N GLN A 12 -24.18 8.49 13.32
CA GLN A 12 -24.73 9.53 14.18
C GLN A 12 -25.39 10.58 13.30
N THR A 13 -26.57 11.07 13.70
CA THR A 13 -27.25 12.13 12.95
C THR A 13 -27.35 13.41 13.76
N ALA A 14 -27.10 14.55 13.13
CA ALA A 14 -27.21 15.87 13.74
C ALA A 14 -28.01 16.83 12.86
N THR A 15 -28.73 17.75 13.49
CA THR A 15 -29.36 18.88 12.80
C THR A 15 -28.52 20.12 13.07
N ILE A 16 -27.96 20.69 12.01
CA ILE A 16 -27.23 21.96 12.04
C ILE A 16 -28.25 23.07 11.81
N ASP A 17 -28.45 23.90 12.83
CA ASP A 17 -29.16 25.17 12.73
C ASP A 17 -28.13 26.29 12.55
N HIS A 18 -27.99 26.76 11.31
CA HIS A 18 -27.01 27.77 10.93
C HIS A 18 -27.65 28.76 9.95
N ALA A 19 -27.55 30.05 10.24
CA ALA A 19 -28.15 31.12 9.44
C ALA A 19 -27.39 31.39 8.12
N GLY A 20 -26.15 30.92 7.99
CA GLY A 20 -25.33 31.07 6.78
C GLY A 20 -25.46 29.91 5.79
N GLU A 21 -24.78 30.05 4.65
CA GLU A 21 -24.71 28.99 3.64
C GLU A 21 -23.88 27.80 4.17
N CYS A 22 -24.52 26.64 4.31
CA CYS A 22 -23.86 25.39 4.69
C CYS A 22 -23.81 24.45 3.47
N ARG A 23 -22.61 24.01 3.10
CA ARG A 23 -22.41 23.03 2.00
C ARG A 23 -21.81 21.74 2.54
N HIS A 24 -22.32 20.62 2.04
CA HIS A 24 -21.73 19.31 2.29
C HIS A 24 -20.77 18.94 1.16
N LEU A 25 -19.51 18.70 1.51
CA LEU A 25 -18.53 18.16 0.59
C LEU A 25 -18.59 16.64 0.61
N TYR A 26 -18.97 16.05 -0.54
CA TYR A 26 -18.93 14.61 -0.74
C TYR A 26 -17.86 14.25 -1.77
N VAL A 27 -17.29 13.06 -1.62
CA VAL A 27 -16.50 12.46 -2.71
C VAL A 27 -17.41 12.28 -3.92
N ARG A 28 -16.92 12.66 -5.10
CA ARG A 28 -17.66 12.48 -6.35
C ARG A 28 -18.02 11.01 -6.52
N SER A 29 -19.30 10.72 -6.72
CA SER A 29 -19.75 9.38 -7.04
C SER A 29 -19.15 8.94 -8.38
N LEU A 30 -18.48 7.79 -8.40
CA LEU A 30 -18.01 7.17 -9.63
C LEU A 30 -19.17 6.43 -10.31
N PRO A 31 -19.23 6.38 -11.65
CA PRO A 31 -20.24 5.62 -12.38
C PRO A 31 -20.21 4.14 -12.00
N ARG A 32 -21.33 3.43 -12.25
CA ARG A 32 -21.63 2.07 -11.75
C ARG A 32 -20.41 1.15 -11.66
N PRO A 33 -20.24 0.41 -10.55
CA PRO A 33 -19.09 -0.47 -10.39
C PRO A 33 -19.14 -1.58 -11.43
N ARG A 34 -18.10 -1.65 -12.28
CA ARG A 34 -17.79 -2.87 -13.03
C ARG A 34 -17.36 -3.96 -12.03
N PRO A 35 -17.59 -5.26 -12.32
CA PRO A 35 -17.08 -6.33 -11.47
C PRO A 35 -15.56 -6.19 -11.25
N PRO A 36 -15.04 -6.40 -10.03
CA PRO A 36 -13.61 -6.21 -9.73
C PRO A 36 -12.66 -6.95 -10.69
N GLY A 37 -13.00 -8.17 -11.10
CA GLY A 37 -12.20 -8.92 -12.06
C GLY A 37 -12.16 -8.30 -13.45
N ALA A 38 -13.26 -7.74 -13.94
CA ALA A 38 -13.28 -7.05 -15.23
C ALA A 38 -12.45 -5.76 -15.19
N LEU A 39 -12.45 -5.05 -14.05
CA LEU A 39 -11.60 -3.88 -13.85
C LEU A 39 -10.12 -4.25 -13.82
N LEU A 40 -9.76 -5.30 -13.08
CA LEU A 40 -8.38 -5.75 -12.95
C LEU A 40 -7.83 -6.24 -14.28
N ASN A 41 -8.58 -7.09 -15.01
CA ASN A 41 -8.13 -7.60 -16.30
C ASN A 41 -7.88 -6.47 -17.29
N ALA A 42 -8.82 -5.52 -17.42
CA ALA A 42 -8.63 -4.36 -18.28
C ALA A 42 -7.40 -3.52 -17.88
N ALA A 43 -7.13 -3.38 -16.59
CA ALA A 43 -5.95 -2.65 -16.10
C ALA A 43 -4.62 -3.39 -16.41
N LEU A 44 -4.62 -4.73 -16.33
CA LEU A 44 -3.44 -5.55 -16.64
C LEU A 44 -3.18 -5.69 -18.14
N GLU A 45 -4.21 -5.57 -18.98
CA GLU A 45 -4.11 -5.56 -20.44
C GLU A 45 -3.64 -4.20 -20.99
N HIS A 46 -3.90 -3.12 -20.26
CA HIS A 46 -3.55 -1.75 -20.64
C HIS A 46 -2.69 -1.07 -19.54
N PRO A 47 -1.44 -1.53 -19.34
CA PRO A 47 -0.55 -0.95 -18.34
C PRO A 47 -0.25 0.52 -18.65
N VAL A 48 -0.09 1.33 -17.61
CA VAL A 48 0.27 2.75 -17.74
C VAL A 48 1.79 2.87 -17.73
N SER A 49 2.37 3.33 -18.84
CA SER A 49 3.80 3.65 -18.98
C SER A 49 4.75 2.53 -18.52
N SER A 50 4.34 1.26 -18.66
CA SER A 50 5.15 0.10 -18.31
C SER A 50 4.95 -1.04 -19.32
N PRO A 51 5.87 -2.03 -19.34
CA PRO A 51 5.62 -3.29 -20.03
C PRO A 51 4.37 -4.00 -19.50
N THR A 52 3.85 -4.93 -20.29
CA THR A 52 2.79 -5.85 -19.86
C THR A 52 3.30 -6.77 -18.75
N LEU A 53 2.38 -7.37 -17.98
CA LEU A 53 2.76 -8.30 -16.91
C LEU A 53 3.61 -9.49 -17.40
N PRO A 54 3.31 -10.14 -18.54
CA PRO A 54 4.16 -11.20 -19.08
C PRO A 54 5.58 -10.74 -19.44
N GLU A 55 5.71 -9.57 -20.08
CA GLU A 55 7.02 -9.00 -20.43
C GLU A 55 7.82 -8.65 -19.17
N PHE A 56 7.16 -8.09 -18.15
CA PHE A 56 7.78 -7.74 -16.88
C PHE A 56 8.26 -8.97 -16.11
N LEU A 57 7.48 -10.06 -16.08
CA LEU A 57 7.80 -11.28 -15.34
C LEU A 57 8.70 -12.25 -16.11
N ASN A 58 8.99 -11.99 -17.38
CA ASN A 58 9.79 -12.89 -18.21
C ASN A 58 11.14 -13.25 -17.56
N GLY A 59 11.43 -14.55 -17.48
CA GLY A 59 12.67 -15.09 -16.89
C GLY A 59 12.79 -14.98 -15.36
N SER A 60 11.71 -14.60 -14.66
CA SER A 60 11.74 -14.48 -13.19
C SER A 60 11.50 -15.83 -12.52
N HIS A 61 12.25 -16.10 -11.46
CA HIS A 61 12.14 -17.31 -10.64
C HIS A 61 11.96 -17.00 -9.15
N ARG A 62 12.01 -15.71 -8.78
CA ARG A 62 11.72 -15.23 -7.43
C ARG A 62 10.88 -13.95 -7.50
N VAL A 63 9.56 -14.10 -7.42
CA VAL A 63 8.59 -13.01 -7.48
C VAL A 63 8.04 -12.72 -6.08
N THR A 64 8.12 -11.47 -5.66
CA THR A 64 7.51 -11.01 -4.40
C THR A 64 6.22 -10.25 -4.70
N VAL A 65 5.10 -10.71 -4.15
CA VAL A 65 3.83 -9.99 -4.18
C VAL A 65 3.66 -9.22 -2.87
N LEU A 66 3.74 -7.90 -2.95
CA LEU A 66 3.68 -7.01 -1.79
C LEU A 66 2.24 -6.53 -1.56
N VAL A 67 1.69 -6.79 -0.38
CA VAL A 67 0.30 -6.48 -0.01
C VAL A 67 0.24 -5.65 1.28
N PRO A 68 -0.77 -4.80 1.48
CA PRO A 68 -0.88 -4.02 2.71
C PRO A 68 -1.31 -4.89 3.90
N ASP A 69 -1.15 -4.33 5.09
CA ASP A 69 -1.58 -4.94 6.35
C ASP A 69 -3.08 -4.76 6.65
N LYS A 70 -3.51 -5.30 7.79
CA LYS A 70 -4.90 -5.23 8.27
C LYS A 70 -5.46 -3.81 8.45
N THR A 71 -4.62 -2.78 8.47
CA THR A 71 -5.06 -1.40 8.67
C THR A 71 -5.54 -0.74 7.38
N ARG A 72 -5.40 -1.42 6.24
CA ARG A 72 -5.77 -0.91 4.94
C ARG A 72 -6.92 -1.70 4.34
N TYR A 73 -7.88 -0.95 3.80
CA TYR A 73 -8.94 -1.54 2.99
C TYR A 73 -8.43 -1.73 1.55
N CYS A 74 -8.29 -2.98 1.12
CA CYS A 74 -7.81 -3.32 -0.24
C CYS A 74 -8.56 -4.51 -0.88
N MET A 75 -9.58 -5.08 -0.21
CA MET A 75 -10.35 -6.23 -0.71
C MET A 75 -9.44 -7.36 -1.22
N LEU A 76 -8.39 -7.68 -0.46
CA LEU A 76 -7.35 -8.62 -0.88
C LEU A 76 -7.90 -10.03 -1.10
N ASP A 77 -8.88 -10.46 -0.31
CA ASP A 77 -9.67 -11.69 -0.49
C ASP A 77 -10.26 -11.83 -1.90
N ARG A 78 -10.50 -10.72 -2.60
CA ARG A 78 -11.07 -10.69 -3.96
C ARG A 78 -10.04 -10.41 -5.04
N ILE A 79 -9.12 -9.49 -4.80
CA ILE A 79 -8.18 -9.01 -5.82
C ILE A 79 -6.94 -9.91 -5.90
N LEU A 80 -6.42 -10.37 -4.77
CA LEU A 80 -5.17 -11.13 -4.72
C LEU A 80 -5.26 -12.47 -5.47
N PRO A 81 -6.35 -13.28 -5.36
CA PRO A 81 -6.47 -14.51 -6.16
C PRO A 81 -6.37 -14.26 -7.66
N LEU A 82 -6.95 -13.15 -8.15
CA LEU A 82 -6.94 -12.79 -9.57
C LEU A 82 -5.55 -12.35 -10.02
N VAL A 83 -4.84 -11.56 -9.21
CA VAL A 83 -3.45 -11.18 -9.50
C VAL A 83 -2.55 -12.40 -9.55
N LEU A 84 -2.67 -13.31 -8.57
CA LEU A 84 -1.88 -14.55 -8.52
C LEU A 84 -2.16 -15.46 -9.73
N HIS A 85 -3.43 -15.57 -10.15
CA HIS A 85 -3.79 -16.29 -11.37
C HIS A 85 -3.06 -15.73 -12.59
N ARG A 86 -3.07 -14.40 -12.77
CA ARG A 86 -2.38 -13.73 -13.89
C ARG A 86 -0.86 -13.93 -13.83
N ILE A 87 -0.27 -13.94 -12.64
CA ILE A 87 1.17 -14.26 -12.45
C ILE A 87 1.46 -15.70 -12.90
N HIS A 88 0.61 -16.66 -12.57
CA HIS A 88 0.77 -18.06 -12.99
C HIS A 88 0.57 -18.28 -14.48
N GLU A 89 -0.33 -17.54 -15.13
CA GLU A 89 -0.46 -17.55 -16.60
C GLU A 89 0.80 -17.03 -17.30
N CYS A 90 1.64 -16.25 -16.61
CA CYS A 90 2.95 -15.83 -17.11
C CYS A 90 4.03 -16.92 -16.92
N GLY A 91 3.68 -18.12 -16.43
CA GLY A 91 4.59 -19.25 -16.25
C GLY A 91 5.35 -19.27 -14.92
N ILE A 92 5.06 -18.34 -14.00
CA ILE A 92 5.70 -18.31 -12.67
C ILE A 92 5.10 -19.42 -11.81
N ALA A 93 5.91 -20.33 -11.28
CA ALA A 93 5.41 -21.40 -10.42
C ALA A 93 5.02 -20.87 -9.04
N ARG A 94 4.08 -21.54 -8.37
CA ARG A 94 3.64 -21.14 -7.02
C ARG A 94 4.79 -21.03 -6.02
N ARG A 95 5.73 -21.98 -6.06
CA ARG A 95 6.92 -22.01 -5.19
C ARG A 95 7.86 -20.81 -5.40
N ASP A 96 7.74 -20.14 -6.54
CA ASP A 96 8.57 -19.00 -6.92
C ASP A 96 7.91 -17.68 -6.49
N VAL A 97 6.72 -17.73 -5.87
CA VAL A 97 5.97 -16.56 -5.39
C VAL A 97 6.00 -16.49 -3.87
N THR A 98 6.51 -15.37 -3.33
CA THR A 98 6.39 -15.01 -1.91
C THR A 98 5.43 -13.85 -1.74
N ILE A 99 4.45 -13.98 -0.83
CA ILE A 99 3.57 -12.88 -0.46
C ILE A 99 4.16 -12.19 0.77
N LEU A 100 4.52 -10.91 0.64
CA LEU A 100 5.05 -10.11 1.73
C LEU A 100 4.01 -9.08 2.16
N ILE A 101 3.73 -9.03 3.46
CA ILE A 101 2.81 -8.07 4.05
C ILE A 101 3.59 -6.85 4.54
N ALA A 102 3.23 -5.69 3.99
CA ALA A 102 3.82 -4.38 4.25
C ALA A 102 3.27 -3.74 5.53
N ASN A 103 3.67 -4.26 6.70
CA ASN A 103 3.25 -3.75 8.01
C ASN A 103 3.82 -2.36 8.33
N GLY A 104 4.89 -1.94 7.66
CA GLY A 104 5.68 -0.79 8.08
C GLY A 104 6.02 -0.87 9.58
N THR A 105 5.68 0.17 10.33
CA THR A 105 5.96 0.24 11.78
C THR A 105 4.85 -0.37 12.65
N HIS A 106 3.82 -0.97 12.06
CA HIS A 106 2.72 -1.58 12.81
C HIS A 106 3.11 -2.95 13.38
N MET A 107 2.33 -3.40 14.38
CA MET A 107 2.45 -4.75 14.89
C MET A 107 1.93 -5.76 13.85
N PRO A 108 2.59 -6.94 13.74
CA PRO A 108 2.09 -8.04 12.92
C PRO A 108 0.63 -8.38 13.23
N GLN A 109 -0.07 -8.95 12.25
CA GLN A 109 -1.42 -9.45 12.48
C GLN A 109 -1.42 -10.86 13.06
N SER A 110 -2.54 -11.24 13.68
CA SER A 110 -2.75 -12.64 14.09
C SER A 110 -2.94 -13.53 12.85
N GLY A 111 -2.77 -14.84 13.02
CA GLY A 111 -3.04 -15.81 11.95
C GLY A 111 -4.49 -15.74 11.43
N GLU A 112 -5.44 -15.47 12.32
CA GLU A 112 -6.86 -15.28 11.96
C GLU A 112 -7.07 -14.00 11.12
N GLN A 113 -6.51 -12.87 11.55
CA GLN A 113 -6.55 -11.61 10.80
C GLN A 113 -5.90 -11.77 9.42
N ARG A 114 -4.77 -12.48 9.35
CA ARG A 114 -4.09 -12.77 8.09
C ARG A 114 -4.96 -13.61 7.15
N ARG A 115 -5.61 -14.66 7.66
CA ARG A 115 -6.52 -15.52 6.88
C ARG A 115 -7.78 -14.77 6.45
N ALA A 116 -8.35 -13.91 7.29
CA ALA A 116 -9.47 -13.07 6.92
C ALA A 116 -9.11 -12.07 5.81
N MET A 117 -7.88 -11.56 5.84
CA MET A 117 -7.40 -10.57 4.88
C MET A 117 -7.01 -11.19 3.53
N LEU A 118 -6.26 -12.28 3.53
CA LEU A 118 -5.72 -12.90 2.31
C LEU A 118 -6.59 -14.03 1.74
N GLY A 119 -7.45 -14.63 2.57
CA GLY A 119 -8.11 -15.89 2.28
C GLY A 119 -7.31 -17.10 2.79
N GLY A 120 -8.04 -18.13 3.23
CA GLY A 120 -7.45 -19.35 3.79
C GLY A 120 -6.60 -20.12 2.78
N GLU A 121 -7.12 -20.31 1.56
CA GLU A 121 -6.45 -21.05 0.50
C GLU A 121 -5.11 -20.42 0.12
N ILE A 122 -5.04 -19.09 0.07
CA ILE A 122 -3.78 -18.38 -0.19
C ILE A 122 -2.79 -18.58 0.95
N CYS A 123 -3.24 -18.50 2.21
CA CYS A 123 -2.38 -18.73 3.36
C CYS A 123 -1.81 -20.17 3.40
N ASP A 124 -2.53 -21.14 2.87
CA ASP A 124 -2.11 -22.54 2.85
C ASP A 124 -1.23 -22.87 1.64
N ALA A 125 -1.45 -22.20 0.51
CA ALA A 125 -0.80 -22.53 -0.75
C ALA A 125 0.52 -21.76 -1.00
N TYR A 126 0.71 -20.59 -0.37
CA TYR A 126 1.85 -19.71 -0.63
C TYR A 126 2.69 -19.49 0.62
N THR A 127 3.98 -19.17 0.42
CA THR A 127 4.81 -18.59 1.47
C THR A 127 4.34 -17.17 1.75
N VAL A 128 3.84 -16.94 2.96
CA VAL A 128 3.41 -15.61 3.43
C VAL A 128 4.35 -15.12 4.54
N VAL A 129 5.00 -13.98 4.29
CA VAL A 129 5.93 -13.33 5.20
C VAL A 129 5.34 -12.01 5.69
N GLU A 130 5.59 -11.66 6.95
CA GLU A 130 5.20 -10.38 7.51
C GLU A 130 6.42 -9.52 7.77
N HIS A 131 6.39 -8.27 7.29
CA HIS A 131 7.44 -7.33 7.57
C HIS A 131 7.48 -6.94 9.06
N ARG A 132 8.69 -6.83 9.61
CA ARG A 132 8.95 -6.40 10.99
C ARG A 132 9.99 -5.28 10.97
N ALA A 133 9.56 -4.02 10.95
CA ALA A 133 10.49 -2.89 10.80
C ALA A 133 11.57 -2.82 11.89
N ARG A 134 11.31 -3.37 13.09
CA ARG A 134 12.27 -3.39 14.20
C ARG A 134 13.21 -4.60 14.21
N ALA A 135 13.00 -5.59 13.34
CA ALA A 135 13.94 -6.69 13.13
C ALA A 135 14.96 -6.25 12.09
N GLU A 136 16.00 -5.52 12.53
CA GLU A 136 17.00 -4.94 11.63
C GLU A 136 17.70 -6.01 10.78
N GLU A 137 17.86 -7.22 11.31
CA GLU A 137 18.43 -8.35 10.60
C GLU A 137 17.64 -8.70 9.33
N ASP A 138 16.33 -8.47 9.29
CA ASP A 138 15.49 -8.77 8.12
C ASP A 138 15.66 -7.74 6.98
N CYS A 139 16.35 -6.62 7.25
CA CYS A 139 16.51 -5.52 6.32
C CYS A 139 17.96 -5.37 5.86
N VAL A 140 18.15 -5.08 4.57
CA VAL A 140 19.46 -4.83 3.96
C VAL A 140 19.51 -3.44 3.37
N TYR A 141 20.71 -2.86 3.32
CA TYR A 141 20.93 -1.54 2.71
C TYR A 141 20.60 -1.58 1.21
N ALA A 142 19.80 -0.62 0.77
CA ALA A 142 19.30 -0.49 -0.60
C ALA A 142 19.70 0.84 -1.27
N GLY A 143 20.52 1.65 -0.60
CA GLY A 143 20.99 2.95 -1.09
C GLY A 143 20.74 4.09 -0.11
N THR A 144 21.12 5.29 -0.51
CA THR A 144 20.91 6.52 0.26
C THR A 144 20.13 7.50 -0.62
N THR A 145 19.08 8.12 -0.07
CA THR A 145 18.28 9.09 -0.83
C THR A 145 19.08 10.37 -1.08
N ARG A 146 18.64 11.20 -2.04
CA ARG A 146 19.20 12.55 -2.29
C ARG A 146 19.20 13.46 -1.06
N TYR A 147 18.39 13.12 -0.06
CA TYR A 147 18.30 13.85 1.19
C TYR A 147 19.14 13.25 2.32
N GLY A 148 20.02 12.28 2.02
CA GLY A 148 20.94 11.68 2.98
C GLY A 148 20.33 10.60 3.88
N THR A 149 19.13 10.11 3.59
CA THR A 149 18.51 9.03 4.36
C THR A 149 19.01 7.68 3.87
N ASP A 150 19.67 6.92 4.73
CA ASP A 150 19.99 5.52 4.44
C ASP A 150 18.73 4.67 4.39
N VAL A 151 18.52 4.04 3.24
CA VAL A 151 17.37 3.18 2.97
C VAL A 151 17.76 1.74 3.24
N LYS A 152 17.10 1.12 4.21
CA LYS A 152 17.16 -0.32 4.44
C LYS A 152 15.78 -0.92 4.19
N LEU A 153 15.71 -1.91 3.30
CA LEU A 153 14.46 -2.59 2.92
C LEU A 153 14.53 -4.07 3.28
N ASN A 154 13.36 -4.67 3.48
CA ASN A 154 13.27 -6.10 3.73
C ASN A 154 13.95 -6.90 2.62
N ARG A 155 14.80 -7.86 3.00
CA ARG A 155 15.60 -8.65 2.06
C ARG A 155 14.75 -9.39 1.02
N VAL A 156 13.54 -9.81 1.37
CA VAL A 156 12.61 -10.50 0.45
C VAL A 156 12.26 -9.62 -0.75
N VAL A 157 12.24 -8.31 -0.57
CA VAL A 157 12.01 -7.35 -1.67
C VAL A 157 13.29 -7.11 -2.45
N VAL A 158 14.41 -6.87 -1.76
CA VAL A 158 15.70 -6.53 -2.40
C VAL A 158 16.26 -7.69 -3.22
N GLU A 159 16.05 -8.92 -2.76
CA GLU A 159 16.53 -10.10 -3.42
C GLU A 159 15.59 -10.59 -4.54
N ALA A 160 14.33 -10.16 -4.58
CA ALA A 160 13.39 -10.62 -5.62
C ALA A 160 13.85 -10.21 -7.03
N ASP A 161 13.61 -11.08 -8.02
CA ASP A 161 13.84 -10.73 -9.43
C ASP A 161 12.85 -9.64 -9.87
N ARG A 162 11.61 -9.77 -9.37
CA ARG A 162 10.48 -8.88 -9.63
C ARG A 162 9.60 -8.72 -8.40
N VAL A 163 9.09 -7.51 -8.20
CA VAL A 163 8.17 -7.17 -7.12
C VAL A 163 6.87 -6.65 -7.72
N VAL A 164 5.75 -7.30 -7.40
CA VAL A 164 4.41 -6.89 -7.80
C VAL A 164 3.70 -6.32 -6.59
N VAL A 165 3.25 -5.06 -6.66
CA VAL A 165 2.58 -4.40 -5.55
C VAL A 165 1.07 -4.42 -5.77
N VAL A 166 0.32 -4.94 -4.80
CA VAL A 166 -1.14 -4.90 -4.77
C VAL A 166 -1.54 -4.03 -3.59
N GLY A 167 -2.23 -2.92 -3.85
CA GLY A 167 -2.60 -1.96 -2.80
C GLY A 167 -3.61 -0.93 -3.31
N THR A 168 -4.09 -0.09 -2.39
CA THR A 168 -4.98 1.03 -2.71
C THR A 168 -4.22 2.35 -2.74
N VAL A 169 -4.61 3.22 -3.66
CA VAL A 169 -4.20 4.63 -3.68
C VAL A 169 -5.31 5.42 -2.99
N VAL A 170 -4.93 6.14 -1.94
CA VAL A 170 -5.83 6.98 -1.14
C VAL A 170 -5.13 8.29 -0.82
N HIS A 171 -5.91 9.34 -0.57
CA HIS A 171 -5.37 10.59 -0.02
C HIS A 171 -4.63 10.35 1.30
N HIS A 172 -3.52 11.06 1.51
CA HIS A 172 -2.72 10.94 2.71
C HIS A 172 -2.28 12.32 3.21
N TYR A 173 -2.78 12.67 4.39
CA TYR A 173 -2.67 13.99 5.03
C TYR A 173 -1.31 14.69 4.98
N PHE A 174 -0.19 13.96 4.98
CA PHE A 174 1.16 14.54 4.84
C PHE A 174 1.97 14.06 3.64
N ALA A 175 1.60 12.95 3.02
CA ALA A 175 2.45 12.26 2.04
C ALA A 175 1.94 12.44 0.61
N GLY A 176 0.95 13.32 0.41
CA GLY A 176 0.15 13.37 -0.80
C GLY A 176 -0.82 12.19 -0.87
N PHE A 177 -0.30 11.01 -1.21
CA PHE A 177 -1.08 9.80 -1.40
C PHE A 177 -0.47 8.59 -0.68
N GLY A 178 -1.31 7.61 -0.36
CA GLY A 178 -0.90 6.25 -0.02
C GLY A 178 -0.75 5.37 -1.27
N GLY A 179 -0.32 4.12 -1.06
CA GLY A 179 -0.05 3.18 -2.15
C GLY A 179 1.30 3.43 -2.83
N GLY A 180 1.55 2.71 -3.93
CA GLY A 180 2.75 2.86 -4.75
C GLY A 180 4.06 2.83 -3.93
N PRO A 181 4.91 3.86 -3.99
CA PRO A 181 6.18 3.92 -3.25
C PRO A 181 6.03 3.69 -1.74
N LYS A 182 4.87 4.03 -1.16
CA LYS A 182 4.61 3.88 0.28
C LYS A 182 4.62 2.41 0.75
N MET A 183 4.39 1.49 -0.18
CA MET A 183 4.47 0.05 0.07
C MET A 183 5.91 -0.39 0.35
N PHE A 184 6.91 0.35 -0.18
CA PHE A 184 8.32 0.14 0.11
C PHE A 184 8.75 0.94 1.36
N LEU A 185 8.55 2.26 1.34
CA LEU A 185 8.91 3.15 2.45
C LEU A 185 7.65 3.93 2.91
N PRO A 186 7.09 3.63 4.09
CA PRO A 186 7.63 2.78 5.16
C PRO A 186 7.26 1.30 5.08
N GLY A 187 6.44 0.85 4.12
CA GLY A 187 5.76 -0.44 4.19
C GLY A 187 6.64 -1.67 4.44
N VAL A 188 7.87 -1.69 3.90
CA VAL A 188 8.86 -2.76 4.14
C VAL A 188 10.25 -2.25 4.48
N SER A 189 10.35 -1.02 4.97
CA SER A 189 11.64 -0.43 5.37
C SER A 189 11.94 -0.69 6.84
N ALA A 190 13.22 -0.73 7.19
CA ALA A 190 13.63 -0.71 8.59
C ALA A 190 13.04 0.51 9.34
N TYR A 191 12.85 0.35 10.65
CA TYR A 191 12.23 1.37 11.49
C TYR A 191 13.02 2.69 11.46
N SER A 192 14.36 2.62 11.42
CA SER A 192 15.24 3.78 11.33
C SER A 192 15.04 4.57 10.03
N THR A 193 14.95 3.89 8.88
CA THR A 193 14.64 4.52 7.59
C THR A 193 13.25 5.16 7.60
N ALA A 194 12.24 4.45 8.09
CA ALA A 194 10.88 4.97 8.20
C ALA A 194 10.84 6.24 9.08
N LEU A 195 11.47 6.19 10.25
CA LEU A 195 11.54 7.31 11.19
C LEU A 195 12.23 8.52 10.56
N GLU A 196 13.35 8.31 9.87
CA GLU A 196 14.07 9.41 9.22
C GLU A 196 13.24 10.07 8.11
N ASN A 197 12.51 9.29 7.32
CA ASN A 197 11.59 9.87 6.34
C ASN A 197 10.46 10.66 7.02
N HIS A 198 9.91 10.16 8.14
CA HIS A 198 8.85 10.86 8.87
C HIS A 198 9.33 12.15 9.54
N ARG A 199 10.60 12.25 9.94
CA ARG A 199 11.17 13.50 10.47
C ARG A 199 11.08 14.66 9.48
N ARG A 200 11.03 14.38 8.18
CA ARG A 200 10.86 15.40 7.12
C ARG A 200 9.49 16.07 7.12
N THR A 201 8.53 15.53 7.86
CA THR A 201 7.28 16.23 8.14
C THR A 201 7.48 17.49 8.99
N LEU A 202 8.67 17.67 9.60
CA LEU A 202 9.00 18.79 10.46
C LEU A 202 10.17 19.60 9.90
N LEU A 203 10.12 20.90 10.10
CA LEU A 203 11.25 21.81 9.93
C LEU A 203 12.18 21.74 11.16
N PRO A 204 13.43 22.25 11.08
CA PRO A 204 14.35 22.27 12.23
C PRO A 204 13.79 22.92 13.51
N GLY A 205 12.81 23.83 13.39
CA GLY A 205 12.10 24.45 14.51
C GLY A 205 10.87 23.68 15.02
N GLY A 206 10.60 22.47 14.53
CA GLY A 206 9.47 21.63 14.93
C GLY A 206 8.13 21.99 14.28
N ALA A 207 8.07 23.05 13.47
CA ALA A 207 6.88 23.38 12.68
C ALA A 207 6.66 22.34 11.57
N PHE A 208 5.39 22.07 11.24
CA PHE A 208 5.04 21.14 10.18
C PHE A 208 5.49 21.67 8.81
N HIS A 209 6.10 20.82 7.99
CA HIS A 209 6.66 21.22 6.71
C HIS A 209 5.55 21.62 5.73
N PRO A 210 5.59 22.83 5.13
CA PRO A 210 4.49 23.36 4.33
C PRO A 210 4.22 22.56 3.04
N GLY A 211 5.21 21.84 2.53
CA GLY A 211 5.08 20.92 1.38
C GLY A 211 4.46 19.56 1.72
N CYS A 212 4.39 19.18 3.01
CA CYS A 212 3.74 17.94 3.42
C CYS A 212 2.23 18.17 3.47
N ARG A 213 1.51 17.84 2.40
CA ARG A 213 0.07 18.07 2.30
C ARG A 213 -0.64 16.91 1.65
N ASP A 214 -1.95 16.86 1.88
CA ASP A 214 -2.83 15.97 1.14
C ASP A 214 -2.78 16.27 -0.37
N GLY A 215 -2.72 15.22 -1.19
CA GLY A 215 -2.65 15.29 -2.65
C GLY A 215 -1.38 15.90 -3.25
N THR A 216 -0.39 16.30 -2.45
CA THR A 216 0.84 16.96 -2.92
C THR A 216 2.01 15.97 -2.94
N LEU A 217 2.57 15.73 -4.13
CA LEU A 217 3.77 14.92 -4.35
C LEU A 217 4.99 15.79 -4.66
N ASP A 218 4.87 16.68 -5.65
CA ASP A 218 5.95 17.58 -6.04
C ASP A 218 6.28 18.57 -4.91
N GLY A 219 7.55 18.65 -4.53
CA GLY A 219 8.02 19.47 -3.40
C GLY A 219 7.65 18.92 -2.02
N ASN A 220 7.07 17.71 -1.94
CA ASN A 220 6.78 17.05 -0.67
C ASN A 220 8.00 16.21 -0.22
N PRO A 221 8.76 16.63 0.81
CA PRO A 221 10.02 15.98 1.16
C PRO A 221 9.85 14.55 1.71
N VAL A 222 8.63 14.12 2.02
CA VAL A 222 8.33 12.75 2.48
C VAL A 222 8.01 11.82 1.30
N ALA A 223 7.45 12.37 0.22
CA ALA A 223 7.13 11.62 -0.99
C ALA A 223 8.33 11.50 -1.94
N GLU A 224 9.23 12.48 -1.88
CA GLU A 224 10.40 12.70 -2.74
C GLU A 224 11.70 12.00 -2.31
#